data_AF-A0A0S8JQU0-F1
#
_entry.id   AF-A0A0S8JQU0-F1
#
_cell.length_a   1.000
_cell.length_b   1.000
_cell.length_c   1.000
_cell.angle_alpha   90.00
_cell.angle_beta   90.00
_cell.angle_gamma   90.00
#
_symmetry.space_group_name_H-M   'P 1'
#
loop_
_entity.id
_entity.type
_entity.pdbx_description
1 polymer ?
#
loop_
_entity_poly.entity_id
_entity_poly.type
_entity_poly.pdbx_seq_one_letter_code
_entity_poly.pdbx_strand_id
1 'polypeptide(L)'
;MLFYILFVYNTFTSLMWLDKPLRILLAVLTIFPSGFLMGMCFPMGMQIVRRFHEHLVPWGWGVNGAFSVFGSICSLVLALNFGFKAMMGVGGAFYALAFVVILSLRESVKGSYPAAQ
;
A
#
# COMPACT_ATOMS: atom_id res chain seq x y z
N MET A 1 3.39 -2.59 -8.66
CA MET A 1 1.93 -2.34 -8.65
C MET A 1 1.36 -2.18 -10.06
N LEU A 2 1.90 -1.32 -10.93
CA LEU A 2 1.46 -1.20 -12.34
C LEU A 2 1.57 -2.51 -13.15
N PHE A 3 2.67 -3.26 -13.01
CA PHE A 3 2.84 -4.56 -13.67
C PHE A 3 1.85 -5.62 -13.17
N TYR A 4 1.57 -5.60 -11.86
CA TYR A 4 0.56 -6.45 -11.21
C TYR A 4 -0.86 -6.14 -11.71
N ILE A 5 -1.19 -4.87 -11.92
CA ILE A 5 -2.50 -4.41 -12.40
C ILE A 5 -2.78 -4.90 -13.83
N LEU A 6 -1.81 -4.78 -14.75
CA LEU A 6 -1.98 -5.23 -16.13
C LEU A 6 -1.95 -6.76 -16.26
N PHE A 7 -1.06 -7.42 -15.51
CA PHE A 7 -0.90 -8.87 -15.57
C PHE A 7 -2.07 -9.62 -14.90
N VAL A 8 -2.53 -9.18 -13.73
CA VAL A 8 -3.62 -9.84 -13.00
C VAL A 8 -4.95 -9.64 -13.70
N TYR A 9 -5.29 -8.42 -14.14
CA TYR A 9 -6.59 -8.17 -14.78
C TYR A 9 -6.75 -8.98 -16.07
N ASN A 10 -5.72 -9.01 -16.92
CA ASN A 10 -5.76 -9.73 -18.21
C ASN A 10 -5.72 -11.26 -18.03
N THR A 11 -4.99 -11.75 -17.03
CA THR A 11 -4.91 -13.19 -16.72
C THR A 11 -6.21 -13.70 -16.08
N PHE A 12 -6.83 -12.93 -15.18
CA PHE A 12 -8.07 -13.32 -14.50
C PHE A 12 -9.27 -13.42 -15.45
N THR A 13 -9.38 -12.51 -16.43
CA THR A 13 -10.43 -12.58 -17.46
C THR A 13 -10.27 -13.79 -18.37
N SER A 14 -9.03 -14.12 -18.76
CA SER A 14 -8.76 -15.32 -19.57
C SER A 14 -8.97 -16.63 -18.79
N LEU A 15 -8.80 -16.60 -17.46
CA LEU A 15 -9.03 -17.73 -16.57
C LEU A 15 -10.50 -17.88 -16.10
N MET A 16 -11.44 -17.09 -16.62
CA MET A 16 -12.88 -17.23 -16.32
C MET A 16 -13.50 -18.56 -16.75
N TRP A 17 -12.73 -19.43 -17.41
CA TRP A 17 -13.11 -20.79 -17.79
C TRP A 17 -12.58 -21.87 -16.84
N LEU A 18 -11.70 -21.52 -15.89
CA LEU A 18 -11.01 -22.49 -15.01
C LEU A 18 -11.77 -22.81 -13.73
N ASP A 19 -11.54 -23.98 -13.13
CA ASP A 19 -12.26 -24.41 -11.93
C ASP A 19 -12.07 -23.48 -10.73
N LYS A 20 -13.13 -23.27 -9.93
CA LYS A 20 -13.17 -22.31 -8.80
C LYS A 20 -11.98 -22.42 -7.81
N PRO A 21 -11.55 -23.62 -7.36
CA PRO A 21 -10.48 -23.72 -6.37
C PRO A 21 -9.13 -23.22 -6.91
N LEU A 22 -8.84 -23.41 -8.19
CA LEU A 22 -7.57 -22.98 -8.78
C LEU A 22 -7.49 -21.44 -8.88
N ARG A 23 -8.62 -20.77 -9.12
CA ARG A 23 -8.68 -19.30 -9.11
C ARG A 23 -8.41 -18.71 -7.73
N ILE A 24 -8.95 -19.34 -6.68
CA ILE A 24 -8.71 -18.91 -5.30
C ILE A 24 -7.23 -19.06 -4.97
N LEU A 25 -6.62 -20.19 -5.33
CA LEU A 25 -5.19 -20.43 -5.09
C LEU A 25 -4.31 -19.38 -5.80
N LEU A 26 -4.59 -19.09 -7.07
CA LEU A 26 -3.87 -18.07 -7.83
C LEU A 26 -4.06 -16.66 -7.25
N ALA A 27 -5.28 -16.29 -6.85
CA ALA A 27 -5.52 -15.02 -6.16
C ALA A 27 -4.72 -14.92 -4.87
N VAL A 28 -4.74 -15.97 -4.04
CA VAL A 28 -4.00 -16.01 -2.77
C VAL A 28 -2.51 -15.89 -3.03
N LEU A 29 -1.92 -16.69 -3.93
CA LEU A 29 -0.48 -16.62 -4.24
C LEU A 29 -0.04 -15.25 -4.75
N THR A 30 -0.93 -14.55 -5.46
CA THR A 30 -0.62 -13.25 -6.05
C THR A 30 -0.76 -12.12 -5.01
N ILE A 31 -1.80 -12.17 -4.18
CA ILE A 31 -2.07 -11.18 -3.13
C ILE A 31 -1.15 -11.36 -1.93
N PHE A 32 -0.86 -12.61 -1.53
CA PHE A 32 -0.11 -12.97 -0.32
C PHE A 32 1.22 -12.22 -0.17
N PRO A 33 2.17 -12.26 -1.13
CA PRO A 33 3.45 -11.59 -0.94
C PRO A 33 3.30 -10.07 -0.79
N SER A 34 2.39 -9.47 -1.56
CA SER A 34 2.14 -8.02 -1.49
C SER A 34 1.47 -7.62 -0.18
N GLY A 35 0.45 -8.36 0.24
CA GLY A 35 -0.26 -8.15 1.50
C GLY A 35 0.62 -8.37 2.73
N PHE A 36 1.49 -9.38 2.69
CA PHE A 36 2.43 -9.67 3.78
C PHE A 36 3.46 -8.55 3.94
N LEU A 37 4.08 -8.09 2.84
CA LEU A 37 5.03 -6.98 2.88
C LEU A 37 4.37 -5.68 3.37
N MET A 38 3.19 -5.34 2.85
CA MET A 38 2.45 -4.15 3.28
C MET A 38 2.04 -4.22 4.76
N GLY A 39 1.65 -5.39 5.24
CA GLY A 39 1.26 -5.60 6.64
C GLY A 39 2.38 -5.38 7.65
N MET A 40 3.65 -5.60 7.26
CA MET A 40 4.79 -5.44 8.17
C MET A 40 5.35 -4.01 8.22
N CYS A 41 5.22 -3.23 7.15
CA CYS A 41 5.77 -1.87 7.08
C CYS A 41 5.21 -0.93 8.16
N PHE A 42 3.91 -1.00 8.42
CA PHE A 42 3.26 -0.14 9.42
C PHE A 42 3.70 -0.45 10.86
N PRO A 43 3.68 -1.72 11.34
CA PRO A 43 4.24 -2.09 12.64
C PRO A 43 5.71 -1.70 12.82
N MET A 44 6.55 -1.90 11.79
CA MET A 44 7.97 -1.50 11.85
C MET A 44 8.12 0.02 11.99
N GLY A 45 7.38 0.81 11.21
CA GLY A 45 7.37 2.27 11.34
C GLY A 45 6.93 2.72 12.73
N MET A 46 5.89 2.08 13.29
CA MET A 46 5.41 2.36 14.63
C MET A 46 6.42 2.03 15.73
N GLN A 47 7.22 0.98 15.58
CA GLN A 47 8.32 0.68 16.51
C GLN A 47 9.41 1.77 16.49
N ILE A 48 9.71 2.34 15.32
CA ILE A 48 10.65 3.46 15.18
C ILE A 48 10.08 4.70 15.88
N VAL A 49 8.83 5.06 15.58
CA VAL A 49 8.16 6.21 16.23
C VAL A 49 8.13 6.04 17.74
N ARG A 50 7.83 4.83 18.23
CA ARG A 50 7.84 4.54 19.67
C ARG A 50 9.21 4.76 20.32
N ARG A 51 10.32 4.50 19.61
CA ARG A 51 11.68 4.71 20.13
C ARG A 51 12.09 6.19 20.19
N PHE A 52 11.67 7.01 19.24
CA PHE A 52 12.10 8.41 19.15
C PHE A 52 11.07 9.40 19.72
N HIS A 53 9.77 9.13 19.53
CA HIS A 53 8.66 10.03 19.88
C HIS A 53 7.40 9.24 20.26
N GLU A 54 7.39 8.64 21.46
CA GLU A 54 6.28 7.80 21.93
C GLU A 54 4.91 8.51 21.95
N HIS A 55 4.87 9.82 22.20
CA HIS A 55 3.65 10.61 22.18
C HIS A 55 2.94 10.66 20.81
N LEU A 56 3.64 10.34 19.70
CA LEU A 56 3.07 10.27 18.35
C LEU A 56 2.45 8.91 18.02
N VAL A 57 2.62 7.90 18.87
CA VAL A 57 2.07 6.55 18.66
C VAL A 57 0.52 6.56 18.55
N PRO A 58 -0.24 7.25 19.44
CA PRO A 58 -1.70 7.34 19.29
C PRO A 58 -2.13 8.03 17.99
N TRP A 59 -1.38 9.05 17.55
CA TRP A 59 -1.62 9.73 16.28
C TRP A 59 -1.43 8.81 15.08
N GLY A 60 -0.38 7.98 15.07
CA GLY A 60 -0.15 7.00 14.01
C GLY A 60 -1.31 6.03 13.83
N TRP A 61 -1.88 5.54 14.94
CA TRP A 61 -3.08 4.72 14.93
C TRP A 61 -4.34 5.48 14.49
N GLY A 62 -4.51 6.73 14.97
CA GLY A 62 -5.64 7.58 14.60
C GLY A 62 -5.68 7.86 13.09
N VAL A 63 -4.53 8.20 12.51
CA VAL A 63 -4.39 8.41 11.05
C VAL A 63 -4.68 7.12 10.29
N ASN A 64 -4.12 5.98 10.72
CA ASN A 64 -4.37 4.68 10.08
C ASN A 64 -5.89 4.33 10.06
N GLY A 65 -6.58 4.53 11.19
CA GLY A 65 -8.02 4.31 11.29
C GLY A 65 -8.83 5.23 10.39
N ALA A 66 -8.55 6.54 10.41
CA ALA A 66 -9.26 7.52 9.59
C ALA A 66 -9.10 7.25 8.09
N PHE A 67 -7.87 6.98 7.64
CA PHE A 67 -7.57 6.68 6.24
C PHE A 67 -8.12 5.32 5.79
N SER A 68 -8.30 4.35 6.68
CA SER A 68 -8.95 3.08 6.32
C SER A 68 -10.42 3.27 5.96
N VAL A 69 -11.15 4.11 6.71
CA VAL A 69 -12.55 4.45 6.42
C VAL A 69 -12.63 5.29 5.14
N PHE A 70 -11.84 6.37 5.06
CA PHE A 70 -11.82 7.27 3.91
C PHE A 70 -11.42 6.53 2.63
N GLY A 71 -10.34 5.76 2.68
CA GLY A 71 -9.83 4.99 1.56
C GLY A 71 -10.84 3.96 1.04
N SER A 72 -11.58 3.28 1.92
CA SER A 72 -12.63 2.34 1.54
C SER A 72 -13.76 3.02 0.76
N ILE A 73 -14.27 4.15 1.27
CA ILE A 73 -15.36 4.90 0.62
C ILE A 73 -14.88 5.51 -0.71
N CYS A 74 -13.71 6.15 -0.73
CA CYS A 74 -13.13 6.69 -1.96
C CYS A 74 -12.89 5.61 -3.02
N SER A 75 -12.36 4.46 -2.60
CA SER A 75 -12.16 3.30 -3.46
C SER A 75 -13.48 2.83 -4.08
N LEU A 76 -14.54 2.70 -3.27
CA LEU A 76 -15.86 2.29 -3.74
C LEU A 76 -16.42 3.30 -4.75
N VAL A 77 -16.39 4.60 -4.42
CA VAL A 77 -16.87 5.66 -5.31
C VAL A 77 -16.10 5.67 -6.63
N LEU A 78 -14.78 5.54 -6.59
CA LEU A 78 -13.94 5.46 -7.80
C LEU A 78 -14.27 4.22 -8.63
N ALA A 79 -14.44 3.05 -8.00
CA ALA A 79 -14.77 1.81 -8.69
C ALA A 79 -16.14 1.88 -9.38
N LEU A 80 -17.14 2.48 -8.73
CA LEU A 80 -18.50 2.60 -9.28
C LEU A 80 -18.59 3.63 -10.41
N ASN A 81 -17.89 4.77 -10.31
CA ASN A 81 -18.01 5.86 -11.30
C ASN A 81 -17.01 5.74 -12.45
N PHE A 82 -15.78 5.28 -12.18
CA PHE A 82 -14.68 5.27 -13.15
C PHE A 82 -14.14 3.86 -13.43
N GLY A 83 -14.70 2.83 -12.77
CA GLY A 83 -14.30 1.45 -12.91
C GLY A 83 -13.08 1.06 -12.07
N PHE A 84 -12.86 -0.25 -11.93
CA PHE A 84 -11.77 -0.82 -11.14
C PHE A 84 -10.37 -0.40 -11.61
N LYS A 85 -10.17 -0.16 -12.91
CA LYS A 85 -8.85 0.26 -13.44
C LYS A 85 -8.44 1.64 -12.91
N ALA A 86 -9.36 2.60 -12.90
CA ALA A 86 -9.11 3.94 -12.38
C ALA A 86 -8.85 3.90 -10.86
N MET A 87 -9.70 3.19 -10.11
CA MET A 87 -9.51 2.96 -8.67
C MET A 87 -8.11 2.42 -8.36
N MET A 88 -7.70 1.34 -9.04
CA MET A 88 -6.38 0.72 -8.87
C MET A 88 -5.23 1.66 -9.24
N GLY A 89 -5.39 2.46 -10.31
CA GLY A 89 -4.41 3.45 -10.73
C GLY A 89 -4.19 4.54 -9.67
N VAL A 90 -5.28 5.06 -9.10
CA VAL A 90 -5.23 6.06 -8.02
C VAL A 90 -4.55 5.48 -6.76
N GLY A 91 -4.92 4.26 -6.36
CA GLY A 91 -4.23 3.57 -5.26
C GLY A 91 -2.73 3.41 -5.50
N GLY A 92 -2.34 3.06 -6.74
CA GLY A 92 -0.94 2.99 -7.15
C GLY A 92 -0.20 4.32 -7.07
N ALA A 93 -0.86 5.42 -7.46
CA ALA A 93 -0.30 6.76 -7.36
C ALA A 93 -0.04 7.16 -5.90
N PHE A 94 -0.94 6.84 -4.98
CA PHE A 94 -0.72 7.09 -3.55
C PHE A 94 0.48 6.31 -2.99
N TYR A 95 0.67 5.05 -3.37
CA TYR A 95 1.86 4.30 -2.97
C TYR A 95 3.15 4.88 -3.56
N ALA A 96 3.12 5.36 -4.80
CA ALA A 96 4.26 6.04 -5.41
C ALA A 96 4.60 7.35 -4.69
N LEU A 97 3.58 8.15 -4.34
CA LEU A 97 3.74 9.37 -3.53
C LEU A 97 4.35 9.05 -2.17
N ALA A 98 3.85 8.02 -1.47
CA ALA A 98 4.42 7.60 -0.19
C ALA A 98 5.90 7.22 -0.31
N PHE A 99 6.28 6.51 -1.38
CA PHE A 99 7.67 6.17 -1.64
C PHE A 99 8.55 7.41 -1.86
N VAL A 100 8.08 8.38 -2.65
CA VAL A 100 8.79 9.66 -2.86
C VAL A 100 8.97 10.41 -1.55
N VAL A 101 7.93 10.52 -0.73
CA VAL A 101 7.99 11.19 0.59
C VAL A 101 9.05 10.52 1.48
N ILE A 102 9.10 9.19 1.52
CA ILE A 102 10.11 8.46 2.30
C ILE A 102 11.52 8.77 1.80
N LEU A 103 11.73 8.83 0.48
CA LEU A 103 13.04 9.18 -0.10
C LEU A 103 13.45 10.62 0.26
N SER A 104 12.54 11.58 0.13
CA SER A 104 12.81 12.98 0.49
C SER A 104 13.13 13.14 1.98
N LEU A 105 12.42 12.44 2.86
CA LEU A 105 12.71 12.42 4.30
C LEU A 105 14.07 11.79 4.61
N ARG A 106 14.45 10.72 3.89
CA ARG A 106 15.75 10.07 4.04
C ARG A 106 16.91 11.02 3.71
N GLU A 107 16.77 11.84 2.68
CA GLU A 107 17.78 12.85 2.31
C GLU A 107 17.88 13.97 3.36
N SER A 108 16.74 14.43 3.88
CA SER A 108 16.71 15.46 4.92
C SER A 108 17.34 15.00 6.25
N VAL A 109 17.16 13.73 6.62
CA VAL A 109 17.80 13.14 7.81
C VAL A 109 19.31 12.94 7.60
N LYS A 110 19.74 12.54 6.41
CA LYS A 110 21.18 12.41 6.08
C LYS A 110 21.93 13.75 6.13
N GLY A 111 21.28 14.85 5.76
CA GLY A 111 21.89 16.19 5.81
C GLY A 111 22.02 16.79 7.21
N SER A 112 21.31 16.24 8.21
CA SER A 112 21.30 16.76 9.59
C SER A 112 22.36 16.14 10.50
N TYR A 113 23.06 15.09 10.05
CA TYR A 113 24.25 14.58 10.72
C TYR A 113 25.48 15.08 9.97
N PRO A 114 26.35 15.93 10.57
CA PRO A 114 27.65 16.19 9.99
C PRO A 114 28.38 14.85 9.85
N ALA A 115 29.01 14.64 8.70
CA ALA A 115 29.89 13.50 8.47
C ALA A 115 30.80 13.36 9.69
N ALA A 116 30.69 12.24 10.39
CA ALA A 116 31.58 11.92 11.51
C ALA A 116 33.02 12.02 10.98
N GLN A 117 33.73 13.05 11.45
CA GLN A 117 35.18 13.16 11.37
C GLN A 117 35.81 12.21 12.38
#